data_AF-A0A3C1VAK3-F1
#
_entry.id   AF-A0A3C1VAK3-F1
#
_cell.length_a   1.000
_cell.length_b   1.000
_cell.length_c   1.000
_cell.angle_alpha   90.00
_cell.angle_beta   90.00
_cell.angle_gamma   90.00
#
_symmetry.space_group_name_H-M   'P 1'
#
loop_
_entity.id
_entity.type
_entity.pdbx_description
1 polymer ?
#
loop_
_entity_poly.entity_id
_entity_poly.type
_entity_poly.pdbx_seq_one_letter_code
_entity_poly.pdbx_strand_id
1 'polypeptide(L)'
;MYFLETFSLAAMLGLAFCRPGSIGWLAGLLAAVLAIFTMGSGFLAAVAVASFSIFRCLKQQNITRGDMITIVAALAVACLGLWLGTAVEFQAKSAGTFLWMLVGNLAWPFGSLPLACLPLIILAFEYFRGGVKEVRAAEFAFLLIAWGGLQATALAFGRPNYSYSSRYLDTLCIIPIAAFVGLLAQREDTVLRRLMFAIWVTAIGFGLWQATRSTVEIYLPWSRMCELRQSQNVRAFELTDAPFFLKGQTRWAVPYWNPEGLMDLLHDKKILSIMPPDCRRPLKLEPDSSSDSGFVCDGYAPEDPKQPFTITWGSFTTNGLMATGRFVSRPLQSHFPRLLLPVCCGEDLNGLHLEVVDATGQKKELHPHITGRWHDLVIDTPPRPFRLQVTDTNPHSWIAIGAPKEAGIFSVAALQLANQSMFILLAGLGGFIVLAGQKLLRRRGGTTEWLIVITGLAVSLGVWHTREINAAAITSKLEKVWAAHEASAGRTYEAERALQEALWARPDDQEAHAALAVLVSGKTNSPQTGGGKWPLTTAPQ
;
A
#
# COMPACT_ATOMS: atom_id res chain seq x y z
N MET A 1 8.35 -0.03 -7.07
CA MET A 1 7.68 -0.34 -8.34
C MET A 1 7.48 0.87 -9.20
N TYR A 2 6.91 1.97 -8.70
CA TYR A 2 6.67 3.17 -9.53
C TYR A 2 7.91 3.69 -10.29
N PHE A 3 9.07 3.76 -9.64
CA PHE A 3 10.32 4.11 -10.33
C PHE A 3 10.77 3.06 -11.36
N LEU A 4 10.60 1.77 -11.05
CA LEU A 4 10.89 0.68 -11.99
C LEU A 4 10.08 0.85 -13.27
N GLU A 5 8.77 1.03 -13.16
CA GLU A 5 7.86 1.19 -14.29
C GLU A 5 8.15 2.47 -15.07
N THR A 6 8.31 3.60 -14.36
CA THR A 6 8.59 4.90 -14.99
C THR A 6 9.90 4.87 -15.77
N PHE A 7 10.98 4.39 -15.15
CA PHE A 7 12.28 4.31 -15.81
C PHE A 7 12.31 3.24 -16.91
N SER A 8 11.62 2.12 -16.74
CA SER A 8 11.50 1.09 -17.78
C SER A 8 10.74 1.62 -19.00
N LEU A 9 9.63 2.32 -18.81
CA LEU A 9 8.87 2.95 -19.89
C LEU A 9 9.68 4.04 -20.60
N ALA A 10 10.36 4.90 -19.85
CA ALA A 10 11.25 5.93 -20.41
C ALA A 10 12.41 5.31 -21.20
N ALA A 11 13.01 4.22 -20.69
CA ALA A 11 14.05 3.47 -21.38
C ALA A 11 13.55 2.86 -22.68
N MET A 12 12.38 2.21 -22.65
CA MET A 12 11.74 1.61 -23.83
C MET A 12 11.42 2.66 -24.90
N LEU A 13 10.81 3.78 -24.52
CA LEU A 13 10.47 4.87 -25.44
C LEU A 13 11.72 5.55 -26.02
N GLY A 14 12.70 5.86 -25.17
CA GLY A 14 13.93 6.53 -25.58
C GLY A 14 14.81 5.65 -26.47
N LEU A 15 15.12 4.43 -26.03
CA LEU A 15 16.08 3.57 -26.73
C LEU A 15 15.50 2.93 -28.00
N ALA A 16 14.23 2.50 -28.00
CA ALA A 16 13.66 1.77 -29.14
C ALA A 16 13.14 2.68 -30.27
N PHE A 17 12.71 3.90 -29.94
CA PHE A 17 12.03 4.80 -30.89
C PHE A 17 12.76 6.12 -31.17
N CYS A 18 13.80 6.50 -30.41
CA CYS A 18 14.60 7.68 -30.72
C CYS A 18 15.88 7.31 -31.48
N ARG A 19 16.42 8.26 -32.25
CA ARG A 19 17.68 8.08 -32.99
C ARG A 19 18.85 7.99 -31.97
N PRO A 20 19.77 7.03 -32.11
CA PRO A 20 20.95 6.95 -31.26
C PRO A 20 21.73 8.26 -31.22
N GLY A 21 22.13 8.67 -30.02
CA GLY A 21 22.80 9.96 -29.77
C GLY A 21 21.87 11.18 -29.65
N SER A 22 20.58 11.05 -29.94
CA SER A 22 19.61 12.13 -29.66
C SER A 22 19.37 12.30 -28.15
N ILE A 23 18.87 13.46 -27.73
CA ILE A 23 18.53 13.72 -26.32
C ILE A 23 17.52 12.69 -25.78
N GLY A 24 16.51 12.34 -26.57
CA GLY A 24 15.52 11.32 -26.19
C GLY A 24 16.14 9.92 -26.00
N TRP A 25 17.10 9.56 -26.84
CA TRP A 25 17.83 8.30 -26.71
C TRP A 25 18.76 8.30 -25.48
N LEU A 26 19.48 9.40 -25.23
CA LEU A 26 20.33 9.55 -24.05
C LEU A 26 19.51 9.54 -22.74
N ALA A 27 18.36 10.19 -22.73
CA ALA A 27 17.42 10.13 -21.60
C ALA A 27 16.91 8.70 -21.37
N GLY A 28 16.61 7.96 -22.45
CA GLY A 28 16.25 6.54 -22.38
C GLY A 28 17.38 5.67 -21.83
N LEU A 29 18.62 5.91 -22.25
CA LEU A 29 19.80 5.21 -21.72
C LEU A 29 20.00 5.49 -20.23
N LEU A 30 19.92 6.75 -19.82
CA LEU A 30 20.00 7.14 -18.41
C LEU A 30 18.90 6.47 -17.60
N ALA A 31 17.66 6.47 -18.10
CA ALA A 31 16.55 5.79 -17.45
C ALA A 31 16.79 4.28 -17.33
N ALA A 32 17.37 3.63 -18.35
CA ALA A 32 17.71 2.21 -18.30
C ALA A 32 18.74 1.90 -17.20
N VAL A 33 19.74 2.77 -17.02
CA VAL A 33 20.73 2.66 -15.94
C VAL A 33 20.06 2.89 -14.57
N LEU A 34 19.23 3.93 -14.44
CA LEU A 34 18.51 4.22 -13.20
C LEU A 34 17.55 3.08 -12.80
N ALA A 35 16.95 2.39 -13.77
CA ALA A 35 16.07 1.25 -13.53
C ALA A 35 16.79 0.11 -12.76
N ILE A 36 18.09 -0.12 -12.99
CA ILE A 36 18.88 -1.13 -12.27
C ILE A 36 18.83 -0.90 -10.75
N PHE A 37 18.84 0.36 -10.31
CA PHE A 37 18.84 0.73 -8.90
C PHE A 37 17.45 0.71 -8.24
N THR A 38 16.40 0.33 -8.98
CA THR A 38 15.03 0.29 -8.44
C THR A 38 14.63 -1.08 -7.92
N MET A 39 14.98 -2.14 -8.64
CA MET A 39 14.62 -3.53 -8.33
C MET A 39 15.53 -4.49 -9.10
N GLY A 40 15.69 -5.72 -8.60
CA GLY A 40 16.48 -6.75 -9.28
C GLY A 40 16.06 -7.04 -10.73
N SER A 41 14.82 -6.71 -11.14
CA SER A 41 14.34 -6.86 -12.52
C SER A 41 14.48 -5.59 -13.38
N GLY A 42 15.12 -4.53 -12.88
CA GLY A 42 15.28 -3.24 -13.56
C GLY A 42 15.97 -3.33 -14.91
N PHE A 43 16.93 -4.25 -15.03
CA PHE A 43 17.68 -4.45 -16.27
C PHE A 43 16.85 -5.12 -17.38
N LEU A 44 15.70 -5.73 -17.07
CA LEU A 44 14.86 -6.42 -18.05
C LEU A 44 14.26 -5.46 -19.10
N ALA A 45 14.13 -4.17 -18.81
CA ALA A 45 13.74 -3.18 -19.80
C ALA A 45 14.76 -3.08 -20.94
N ALA A 46 16.06 -3.13 -20.62
CA ALA A 46 17.12 -3.13 -21.62
C ALA A 46 17.12 -4.45 -22.43
N VAL A 47 16.89 -5.59 -21.77
CA VAL A 47 16.73 -6.89 -22.46
C VAL A 47 15.55 -6.86 -23.43
N ALA A 48 14.43 -6.25 -23.04
CA ALA A 48 13.26 -6.07 -23.90
C ALA A 48 13.58 -5.21 -25.12
N VAL A 49 14.29 -4.08 -24.93
CA VAL A 49 14.73 -3.20 -26.03
C VAL A 49 15.67 -3.93 -26.99
N ALA A 50 16.64 -4.69 -26.49
CA ALA A 50 17.56 -5.47 -27.32
C ALA A 50 16.81 -6.53 -28.13
N SER A 51 15.96 -7.32 -27.46
CA SER A 51 15.11 -8.35 -28.09
C SER A 51 14.20 -7.76 -29.17
N PHE A 52 13.57 -6.63 -28.88
CA PHE A 52 12.70 -5.93 -29.82
C PHE A 52 13.49 -5.36 -31.02
N SER A 53 14.67 -4.80 -30.80
CA SER A 53 15.52 -4.28 -31.88
C SER A 53 15.98 -5.40 -32.82
N ILE A 54 16.34 -6.57 -32.27
CA ILE A 54 16.67 -7.77 -33.04
C ILE A 54 15.43 -8.23 -33.84
N PHE A 55 14.27 -8.31 -33.20
CA PHE A 55 13.01 -8.66 -33.85
C PHE A 55 12.69 -7.74 -35.04
N ARG A 56 12.89 -6.41 -34.88
CA ARG A 56 12.70 -5.43 -35.95
C ARG A 56 13.69 -5.65 -37.11
N CYS A 57 14.96 -5.90 -36.80
CA CYS A 57 15.98 -6.20 -37.81
C CYS A 57 15.65 -7.47 -38.60
N LEU A 58 15.18 -8.53 -37.92
CA LEU A 58 14.77 -9.78 -38.58
C LEU A 58 13.58 -9.55 -39.52
N LYS A 59 12.61 -8.73 -39.12
CA LYS A 59 11.46 -8.39 -39.96
C LYS A 59 11.86 -7.53 -41.17
N GLN A 60 12.75 -6.57 -40.99
CA GLN A 60 13.19 -5.66 -42.05
C GLN A 60 14.29 -6.26 -42.94
N GLN A 61 14.90 -7.38 -42.52
CA GLN A 61 16.05 -8.01 -43.17
C GLN A 61 17.24 -7.07 -43.36
N ASN A 62 17.33 -6.02 -42.54
CA ASN A 62 18.40 -5.04 -42.58
C ASN A 62 18.71 -4.59 -41.16
N ILE A 63 20.00 -4.51 -40.85
CA ILE A 63 20.50 -4.04 -39.56
C ILE A 63 21.16 -2.69 -39.80
N THR A 64 20.56 -1.62 -39.26
CA THR A 64 21.20 -0.30 -39.36
C THR A 64 22.29 -0.14 -38.29
N ARG A 65 23.25 0.75 -38.53
CA ARG A 65 24.24 1.13 -37.50
C ARG A 65 23.57 1.63 -36.21
N GLY A 66 22.42 2.30 -36.35
CA GLY A 66 21.65 2.77 -35.21
C GLY A 66 21.10 1.61 -34.36
N ASP A 67 20.57 0.57 -35.00
CA ASP A 67 20.08 -0.63 -34.32
C ASP A 67 21.21 -1.31 -33.54
N MET A 68 22.39 -1.46 -34.14
CA MET A 68 23.56 -2.04 -33.47
C MET A 68 23.98 -1.24 -32.23
N ILE A 69 24.00 0.10 -32.31
CA ILE A 69 24.35 0.95 -31.16
C ILE A 69 23.33 0.75 -30.04
N THR A 70 22.03 0.74 -30.36
CA THR A 70 20.97 0.51 -29.35
C THR A 70 21.06 -0.89 -28.75
N ILE A 71 21.27 -1.94 -29.56
CA ILE A 71 21.42 -3.33 -29.08
C ILE A 71 22.62 -3.44 -28.14
N VAL A 72 23.79 -2.93 -28.54
CA VAL A 72 25.01 -3.00 -27.72
C VAL A 72 24.84 -2.22 -26.43
N ALA A 73 24.28 -1.00 -26.47
CA ALA A 73 24.03 -0.21 -25.27
C ALA A 73 23.05 -0.91 -24.31
N ALA A 74 21.96 -1.47 -24.84
CA ALA A 74 20.98 -2.19 -24.06
C ALA A 74 21.55 -3.48 -23.44
N LEU A 75 22.37 -4.23 -24.18
CA LEU A 75 23.07 -5.40 -23.66
C LEU A 75 24.10 -5.02 -22.59
N ALA A 76 24.82 -3.90 -22.75
CA ALA A 76 25.76 -3.42 -21.73
C ALA A 76 25.04 -3.08 -20.41
N VAL A 77 23.88 -2.41 -20.49
CA VAL A 77 23.03 -2.14 -19.31
C VAL A 77 22.51 -3.46 -18.71
N ALA A 78 22.08 -4.42 -19.53
CA ALA A 78 21.64 -5.73 -19.05
C ALA A 78 22.75 -6.49 -18.31
N CYS A 79 23.97 -6.53 -18.88
CA CYS A 79 25.14 -7.13 -18.26
C CYS A 79 25.52 -6.42 -16.95
N LEU A 80 25.47 -5.08 -16.92
CA LEU A 80 25.71 -4.30 -15.71
C LEU A 80 24.69 -4.66 -14.61
N GLY A 81 23.42 -4.77 -14.96
CA GLY A 81 22.36 -5.17 -14.03
C GLY A 81 22.53 -6.59 -13.50
N LEU A 82 22.94 -7.53 -14.34
CA LEU A 82 23.26 -8.90 -13.93
C LEU A 82 24.50 -8.95 -13.00
N TRP A 83 25.52 -8.14 -13.31
CA TRP A 83 26.74 -8.06 -12.49
C TRP A 83 26.48 -7.46 -11.10
N LEU A 84 25.60 -6.45 -11.01
CA LEU A 84 25.18 -5.84 -9.74
C LEU A 84 24.11 -6.66 -8.99
N GLY A 85 23.51 -7.66 -9.65
CA GLY A 85 22.42 -8.45 -9.10
C GLY A 85 22.85 -9.33 -7.93
N THR A 86 22.02 -9.38 -6.89
CA THR A 86 22.20 -10.31 -5.75
C THR A 86 21.54 -11.66 -6.02
N ALA A 87 22.11 -12.74 -5.48
CA ALA A 87 21.52 -14.07 -5.56
C ALA A 87 20.08 -14.09 -4.99
N VAL A 88 19.17 -14.78 -5.69
CA VAL A 88 17.78 -14.93 -5.27
C VAL A 88 17.63 -16.24 -4.50
N GLU A 89 17.21 -16.18 -3.24
CA GLU A 89 17.05 -17.37 -2.38
C GLU A 89 15.81 -18.21 -2.70
N PHE A 90 14.79 -17.62 -3.33
CA PHE A 90 13.46 -18.21 -3.50
C PHE A 90 13.21 -18.72 -4.93
N GLN A 91 14.17 -19.44 -5.50
CA GLN A 91 14.07 -19.91 -6.89
C GLN A 91 13.08 -21.07 -7.05
N ALA A 92 12.47 -21.17 -8.23
CA ALA A 92 11.67 -22.31 -8.64
C ALA A 92 12.54 -23.58 -8.64
N LYS A 93 12.15 -24.57 -7.81
CA LYS A 93 12.90 -25.82 -7.65
C LYS A 93 12.66 -26.84 -8.76
N SER A 94 11.71 -26.60 -9.66
CA SER A 94 11.39 -27.49 -10.78
C SER A 94 10.86 -26.71 -11.99
N ALA A 95 11.05 -27.28 -13.18
CA ALA A 95 10.51 -26.74 -14.43
C ALA A 95 8.96 -26.70 -14.40
N GLY A 96 8.31 -27.69 -13.77
CA GLY A 96 6.86 -27.72 -13.62
C GLY A 96 6.33 -26.56 -12.78
N THR A 97 6.97 -26.29 -11.63
CA THR A 97 6.63 -25.14 -10.78
C THR A 97 6.85 -23.82 -11.53
N PHE A 98 7.96 -23.69 -12.25
CA PHE A 98 8.25 -22.51 -13.06
C PHE A 98 7.18 -22.28 -14.14
N LEU A 99 6.85 -23.31 -14.94
CA LEU A 99 5.86 -23.21 -16.00
C LEU A 99 4.46 -22.90 -15.47
N TRP A 100 4.05 -23.55 -14.39
CA TRP A 100 2.76 -23.28 -13.74
C TRP A 100 2.66 -21.82 -13.28
N MET A 101 3.69 -21.31 -12.63
CA MET A 101 3.72 -19.92 -12.15
C MET A 101 3.82 -18.92 -13.30
N LEU A 102 4.53 -19.25 -14.38
CA LEU A 102 4.59 -18.42 -15.58
C LEU A 102 3.21 -18.30 -16.24
N VAL A 103 2.49 -19.42 -16.37
CA VAL A 103 1.10 -19.40 -16.88
C VAL A 103 0.21 -18.57 -15.96
N GLY A 104 0.31 -18.73 -14.63
CA GLY A 104 -0.42 -17.90 -13.67
C GLY A 104 -0.14 -16.41 -13.81
N ASN A 105 1.13 -16.02 -13.98
CA ASN A 105 1.51 -14.62 -14.18
C ASN A 105 0.99 -14.05 -15.52
N LEU A 106 1.05 -14.83 -16.60
CA LEU A 106 0.49 -14.44 -17.91
C LEU A 106 -1.05 -14.46 -17.93
N ALA A 107 -1.67 -15.20 -17.00
CA ALA A 107 -3.11 -15.31 -16.82
C ALA A 107 -3.73 -14.14 -16.04
N TRP A 108 -2.93 -13.19 -15.54
CA TRP A 108 -3.48 -12.02 -14.89
C TRP A 108 -4.40 -11.23 -15.85
N PRO A 109 -5.64 -10.86 -15.44
CA PRO A 109 -6.18 -10.88 -14.07
C PRO A 109 -7.01 -12.12 -13.65
N PHE A 110 -7.08 -13.20 -14.44
CA PHE A 110 -7.96 -14.35 -14.18
C PHE A 110 -7.30 -15.52 -13.41
N GLY A 111 -5.97 -15.54 -13.32
CA GLY A 111 -5.20 -16.54 -12.56
C GLY A 111 -5.05 -17.92 -13.21
N SER A 112 -5.89 -18.31 -14.18
CA SER A 112 -5.85 -19.64 -14.82
C SER A 112 -5.62 -19.63 -16.33
N LEU A 113 -6.12 -18.64 -17.06
CA LEU A 113 -6.03 -18.57 -18.52
C LEU A 113 -5.38 -17.25 -18.99
N PRO A 114 -4.37 -17.28 -19.88
CA PRO A 114 -3.69 -16.10 -20.43
C PRO A 114 -4.52 -15.38 -21.51
N LEU A 115 -5.80 -15.10 -21.21
CA LEU A 115 -6.73 -14.42 -22.12
C LEU A 115 -6.24 -13.01 -22.50
N ALA A 116 -5.49 -12.35 -21.61
CA ALA A 116 -4.86 -11.06 -21.88
C ALA A 116 -3.88 -11.12 -23.08
N CYS A 117 -3.26 -12.27 -23.35
CA CYS A 117 -2.28 -12.42 -24.43
C CYS A 117 -2.91 -12.64 -25.81
N LEU A 118 -4.20 -13.00 -25.89
CA LEU A 118 -4.84 -13.38 -27.17
C LEU A 118 -4.74 -12.30 -28.26
N PRO A 119 -5.00 -11.01 -27.98
CA PRO A 119 -4.86 -9.97 -29.00
C PRO A 119 -3.44 -9.80 -29.52
N LEU A 120 -2.43 -10.09 -28.71
CA LEU A 120 -1.03 -9.96 -29.07
C LEU A 120 -0.59 -11.08 -30.03
N ILE A 121 -1.16 -12.28 -29.86
CA ILE A 121 -0.95 -13.40 -30.79
C ILE A 121 -1.54 -13.05 -32.16
N ILE A 122 -2.76 -12.51 -32.19
CA ILE A 122 -3.42 -12.04 -33.43
C ILE A 122 -2.60 -10.91 -34.07
N LEU A 123 -2.16 -9.94 -33.27
CA LEU A 123 -1.33 -8.84 -33.73
C LEU A 123 -0.01 -9.33 -34.34
N ALA A 124 0.68 -10.29 -33.71
CA ALA A 124 1.91 -10.88 -34.24
C ALA A 124 1.69 -11.44 -35.65
N PHE A 125 0.63 -12.23 -35.82
CA PHE A 125 0.29 -12.81 -37.10
C PHE A 125 -0.02 -11.76 -38.18
N GLU A 126 -0.80 -10.73 -37.85
CA GLU A 126 -1.10 -9.63 -38.76
C GLU A 126 0.13 -8.79 -39.09
N TYR A 127 0.99 -8.55 -38.12
CA TYR A 127 2.22 -7.80 -38.29
C TYR A 127 3.14 -8.49 -39.30
N PHE A 128 3.29 -9.81 -39.21
CA PHE A 128 4.08 -10.57 -40.18
C PHE A 128 3.44 -10.63 -41.57
N ARG A 129 2.10 -10.66 -41.64
CA ARG A 129 1.34 -10.60 -42.90
C ARG A 129 1.25 -9.21 -43.54
N GLY A 130 1.66 -8.15 -42.85
CA GLY A 130 1.52 -6.76 -43.33
C GLY A 130 0.10 -6.20 -43.20
N GLY A 131 -0.75 -6.81 -42.38
CA GLY A 131 -2.16 -6.45 -42.19
C GLY A 131 -2.42 -5.38 -41.12
N VAL A 132 -1.39 -4.89 -40.44
CA VAL A 132 -1.51 -3.93 -39.33
C VAL A 132 -1.83 -2.52 -39.84
N LYS A 133 -2.69 -1.78 -39.14
CA LYS A 133 -3.07 -0.40 -39.47
C LYS A 133 -1.99 0.59 -39.03
N GLU A 134 -1.53 0.46 -37.79
CA GLU A 134 -0.58 1.38 -37.16
C GLU A 134 0.68 0.62 -36.71
N VAL A 135 1.67 0.50 -37.61
CA VAL A 135 2.89 -0.30 -37.40
C VAL A 135 3.62 0.08 -36.10
N ARG A 136 3.77 1.39 -35.83
CA ARG A 136 4.44 1.88 -34.62
C ARG A 136 3.72 1.50 -33.33
N ALA A 137 2.39 1.49 -33.33
CA ALA A 137 1.61 1.07 -32.17
C ALA A 137 1.77 -0.44 -31.93
N ALA A 138 1.80 -1.24 -33.00
CA ALA A 138 2.07 -2.66 -32.90
C ALA A 138 3.47 -2.96 -32.36
N GLU A 139 4.48 -2.25 -32.87
CA GLU A 139 5.86 -2.30 -32.38
C GLU A 139 5.95 -1.96 -30.88
N PHE A 140 5.25 -0.90 -30.44
CA PHE A 140 5.19 -0.54 -29.02
C PHE A 140 4.50 -1.63 -28.19
N ALA A 141 3.40 -2.22 -28.67
CA ALA A 141 2.75 -3.35 -28.01
C ALA A 141 3.69 -4.56 -27.86
N PHE A 142 4.49 -4.89 -28.90
CA PHE A 142 5.48 -5.96 -28.83
C PHE A 142 6.58 -5.68 -27.80
N LEU A 143 7.04 -4.43 -27.72
CA LEU A 143 8.03 -4.05 -26.73
C LEU A 143 7.46 -4.16 -25.30
N LEU A 144 6.21 -3.72 -25.08
CA LEU A 144 5.54 -3.84 -23.79
C LEU A 144 5.33 -5.30 -23.37
N ILE A 145 4.89 -6.19 -24.27
CA ILE A 145 4.73 -7.61 -23.93
C ILE A 145 6.08 -8.32 -23.77
N ALA A 146 7.12 -7.94 -24.51
CA ALA A 146 8.46 -8.49 -24.30
C ALA A 146 8.93 -8.18 -22.87
N TRP A 147 8.77 -6.94 -22.42
CA TRP A 147 9.09 -6.55 -21.05
C TRP A 147 8.19 -7.22 -20.02
N GLY A 148 6.86 -7.20 -20.20
CA GLY A 148 5.90 -7.85 -19.30
C GLY A 148 6.11 -9.36 -19.18
N GLY A 149 6.42 -10.03 -20.29
CA GLY A 149 6.74 -11.47 -20.32
C GLY A 149 8.06 -11.79 -19.62
N LEU A 150 9.08 -10.94 -19.75
CA LEU A 150 10.32 -11.07 -18.99
C LEU A 150 10.08 -10.86 -17.49
N GLN A 151 9.25 -9.91 -17.09
CA GLN A 151 8.85 -9.70 -15.70
C GLN A 151 8.07 -10.91 -15.15
N ALA A 152 7.08 -11.40 -15.89
CA ALA A 152 6.33 -12.62 -15.55
C ALA A 152 7.26 -13.84 -15.39
N THR A 153 8.27 -13.96 -16.26
CA THR A 153 9.30 -15.01 -16.21
C THR A 153 10.18 -14.87 -14.97
N ALA A 154 10.68 -13.67 -14.69
CA ALA A 154 11.51 -13.39 -13.51
C ALA A 154 10.75 -13.67 -12.20
N LEU A 155 9.44 -13.36 -12.16
CA LEU A 155 8.58 -13.67 -11.01
C LEU A 155 8.35 -15.18 -10.86
N ALA A 156 8.04 -15.87 -11.95
CA ALA A 156 7.85 -17.32 -11.93
C ALA A 156 9.11 -18.06 -11.46
N PHE A 157 10.29 -17.55 -11.85
CA PHE A 157 11.57 -18.10 -11.43
C PHE A 157 11.93 -17.72 -10.00
N GLY A 158 11.90 -16.43 -9.64
CA GLY A 158 12.45 -15.95 -8.37
C GLY A 158 11.46 -15.89 -7.21
N ARG A 159 10.15 -16.05 -7.47
CA ARG A 159 9.06 -15.89 -6.49
C ARG A 159 7.88 -16.85 -6.74
N PRO A 160 8.09 -18.16 -6.92
CA PRO A 160 7.02 -19.11 -7.24
C PRO A 160 5.90 -19.13 -6.19
N ASN A 161 6.18 -18.84 -4.91
CA ASN A 161 5.18 -18.86 -3.85
C ASN A 161 4.62 -17.47 -3.48
N TYR A 162 5.00 -16.40 -4.20
CA TYR A 162 4.65 -15.02 -3.85
C TYR A 162 4.15 -14.19 -5.05
N SER A 163 3.63 -14.86 -6.08
CA SER A 163 3.19 -14.23 -7.33
C SER A 163 2.07 -13.19 -7.16
N TYR A 164 1.38 -13.17 -6.01
CA TYR A 164 0.25 -12.27 -5.76
C TYR A 164 0.55 -11.09 -4.83
N SER A 165 1.82 -10.77 -4.54
CA SER A 165 2.10 -9.50 -3.85
C SER A 165 1.71 -8.33 -4.75
N SER A 166 0.95 -7.37 -4.19
CA SER A 166 0.41 -6.21 -4.92
C SER A 166 1.42 -5.55 -5.85
N ARG A 167 2.64 -5.33 -5.34
CA ARG A 167 3.73 -4.72 -6.10
C ARG A 167 4.06 -5.44 -7.41
N TYR A 168 3.95 -6.77 -7.47
CA TYR A 168 4.26 -7.51 -8.70
C TYR A 168 3.11 -7.44 -9.71
N LEU A 169 1.88 -7.30 -9.22
CA LEU A 169 0.70 -7.17 -10.06
C LEU A 169 0.75 -5.89 -10.88
N ASP A 170 1.29 -4.79 -10.32
CA ASP A 170 1.49 -3.52 -11.03
C ASP A 170 2.30 -3.73 -12.32
N THR A 171 3.37 -4.54 -12.26
CA THR A 171 4.18 -4.86 -13.44
C THR A 171 3.49 -5.82 -14.39
N LEU A 172 2.68 -6.77 -13.90
CA LEU A 172 1.89 -7.67 -14.75
C LEU A 172 0.75 -6.94 -15.48
N CYS A 173 0.27 -5.80 -14.97
CA CYS A 173 -0.71 -4.95 -15.64
C CYS A 173 -0.25 -4.51 -17.04
N ILE A 174 1.05 -4.52 -17.32
CA ILE A 174 1.56 -4.15 -18.64
C ILE A 174 1.12 -5.12 -19.73
N ILE A 175 0.79 -6.38 -19.41
CA ILE A 175 0.35 -7.40 -20.37
C ILE A 175 -1.00 -6.99 -21.00
N PRO A 176 -2.08 -6.76 -20.22
CA PRO A 176 -3.33 -6.28 -20.79
C PRO A 176 -3.22 -4.87 -21.40
N ILE A 177 -2.32 -4.00 -20.90
CA ILE A 177 -2.05 -2.71 -21.56
C ILE A 177 -1.46 -2.94 -22.96
N ALA A 178 -0.46 -3.81 -23.08
CA ALA A 178 0.14 -4.17 -24.36
C ALA A 178 -0.91 -4.74 -25.32
N ALA A 179 -1.76 -5.64 -24.82
CA ALA A 179 -2.83 -6.24 -25.60
C ALA A 179 -3.87 -5.22 -26.07
N PHE A 180 -4.24 -4.26 -25.21
CA PHE A 180 -5.13 -3.17 -25.58
C PHE A 180 -4.51 -2.27 -26.66
N VAL A 181 -3.25 -1.87 -26.53
CA VAL A 181 -2.52 -1.14 -27.58
C VAL A 181 -2.46 -1.97 -28.87
N GLY A 182 -2.25 -3.27 -28.75
CA GLY A 182 -2.25 -4.21 -29.87
C GLY A 182 -3.58 -4.23 -30.61
N LEU A 183 -4.70 -4.28 -29.90
CA LEU A 183 -6.04 -4.19 -30.49
C LEU A 183 -6.23 -2.87 -31.27
N LEU A 184 -5.79 -1.74 -30.71
CA LEU A 184 -5.88 -0.44 -31.38
C LEU A 184 -5.00 -0.33 -32.64
N ALA A 185 -3.96 -1.18 -32.75
CA ALA A 185 -3.09 -1.22 -33.92
C ALA A 185 -3.65 -2.07 -35.07
N GLN A 186 -4.64 -2.93 -34.81
CA GLN A 186 -5.26 -3.81 -35.80
C GLN A 186 -6.25 -3.05 -36.71
N ARG A 187 -6.57 -3.62 -37.88
CA ARG A 187 -7.63 -3.10 -38.75
C ARG A 187 -9.02 -3.50 -38.23
N GLU A 188 -9.99 -2.59 -38.33
CA GLU A 188 -11.36 -2.75 -37.81
C GLU A 188 -12.37 -3.19 -38.88
N ASP A 189 -11.90 -3.90 -39.90
CA ASP A 189 -12.66 -4.03 -41.15
C ASP A 189 -13.80 -5.07 -41.09
N THR A 190 -13.93 -5.84 -40.00
CA THR A 190 -14.97 -6.86 -39.86
C THR A 190 -15.75 -6.79 -38.55
N VAL A 191 -17.06 -7.10 -38.61
CA VAL A 191 -17.96 -7.19 -37.44
C VAL A 191 -17.42 -8.18 -36.40
N LEU A 192 -16.87 -9.31 -36.86
CA LEU A 192 -16.27 -10.33 -36.00
C LEU A 192 -15.14 -9.77 -35.13
N ARG A 193 -14.26 -8.91 -35.68
CA ARG A 193 -13.18 -8.28 -34.91
C ARG A 193 -13.70 -7.33 -33.84
N ARG A 194 -14.75 -6.56 -34.16
CA ARG A 194 -15.39 -5.68 -33.17
C ARG A 194 -16.03 -6.48 -32.04
N LEU A 195 -16.66 -7.62 -32.35
CA LEU A 195 -17.20 -8.53 -31.35
C LEU A 195 -16.09 -9.14 -30.51
N MET A 196 -14.99 -9.61 -31.11
CA MET A 196 -13.83 -10.14 -30.37
C MET A 196 -13.22 -9.08 -29.44
N PHE A 197 -13.10 -7.84 -29.92
CA PHE A 197 -12.66 -6.70 -29.11
C PHE A 197 -13.59 -6.48 -27.93
N ALA A 198 -14.90 -6.39 -28.16
CA ALA A 198 -15.89 -6.17 -27.11
C ALA A 198 -15.88 -7.30 -26.08
N ILE A 199 -15.82 -8.56 -26.52
CA ILE A 199 -15.73 -9.75 -25.66
C ILE A 199 -14.44 -9.69 -24.83
N TRP A 200 -13.30 -9.39 -25.44
CA TRP A 200 -12.03 -9.31 -24.75
C TRP A 200 -12.00 -8.20 -23.70
N VAL A 201 -12.45 -6.98 -24.06
CA VAL A 201 -12.53 -5.85 -23.13
C VAL A 201 -13.49 -6.17 -21.98
N THR A 202 -14.64 -6.78 -22.26
CA THR A 202 -15.59 -7.20 -21.22
C THR A 202 -14.99 -8.24 -20.31
N ALA A 203 -14.32 -9.26 -20.86
CA ALA A 203 -13.65 -10.28 -20.07
C ALA A 203 -12.56 -9.66 -19.17
N ILE A 204 -11.65 -8.86 -19.73
CA ILE A 204 -10.59 -8.21 -18.95
C ILE A 204 -11.17 -7.27 -17.89
N GLY A 205 -12.20 -6.50 -18.23
CA GLY A 205 -12.92 -5.66 -17.27
C GLY A 205 -13.51 -6.46 -16.11
N PHE A 206 -14.11 -7.62 -16.41
CA PHE A 206 -14.61 -8.54 -15.38
C PHE A 206 -13.49 -9.09 -14.49
N GLY A 207 -12.37 -9.52 -15.09
CA GLY A 207 -11.22 -10.01 -14.33
C GLY A 207 -10.58 -8.92 -13.45
N LEU A 208 -10.47 -7.69 -13.95
CA LEU A 208 -10.01 -6.54 -13.16
C LEU A 208 -10.98 -6.20 -12.02
N TRP A 209 -12.29 -6.25 -12.26
CA TRP A 209 -13.30 -6.08 -11.22
C TRP A 209 -13.15 -7.16 -10.14
N GLN A 210 -13.03 -8.42 -10.53
CA GLN A 210 -12.83 -9.53 -9.59
C GLN A 210 -11.54 -9.37 -8.78
N ALA A 211 -10.41 -9.10 -9.43
CA ALA A 211 -9.13 -8.88 -8.76
C ALA A 211 -9.20 -7.68 -7.80
N THR A 212 -9.87 -6.60 -8.21
CA THR A 212 -10.09 -5.42 -7.37
C THR A 212 -10.94 -5.76 -6.16
N ARG A 213 -12.04 -6.47 -6.35
CA ARG A 213 -12.95 -6.90 -5.28
C ARG A 213 -12.21 -7.78 -4.27
N SER A 214 -11.50 -8.81 -4.73
CA SER A 214 -10.68 -9.66 -3.85
C SER A 214 -9.61 -8.86 -3.11
N THR A 215 -8.95 -7.91 -3.78
CA THR A 215 -7.96 -7.05 -3.12
C THR A 215 -8.58 -6.21 -2.02
N VAL A 216 -9.75 -5.62 -2.26
CA VAL A 216 -10.45 -4.75 -1.31
C VAL A 216 -11.07 -5.54 -0.16
N GLU A 217 -11.74 -6.65 -0.44
CA GLU A 217 -12.49 -7.41 0.56
C GLU A 217 -11.58 -8.30 1.43
N ILE A 218 -10.47 -8.78 0.85
CA ILE A 218 -9.62 -9.79 1.50
C ILE A 218 -8.23 -9.21 1.77
N TYR A 219 -7.55 -8.69 0.74
CA TYR A 219 -6.11 -8.38 0.85
C TYR A 219 -5.80 -7.11 1.64
N LEU A 220 -6.38 -5.96 1.31
CA LEU A 220 -6.12 -4.69 2.00
C LEU A 220 -6.40 -4.78 3.50
N PRO A 221 -7.53 -5.36 3.92
CA PRO A 221 -7.83 -5.45 5.33
C PRO A 221 -6.88 -6.39 6.08
N TRP A 222 -6.54 -7.54 5.47
CA TRP A 222 -5.51 -8.44 6.00
C TRP A 222 -4.14 -7.77 6.08
N SER A 223 -3.73 -7.04 5.04
CA SER A 223 -2.46 -6.28 4.99
C SER A 223 -2.42 -5.24 6.10
N ARG A 224 -3.50 -4.48 6.29
CA ARG A 224 -3.64 -3.51 7.37
C ARG A 224 -3.44 -4.16 8.74
N MET A 225 -4.14 -5.26 9.01
CA MET A 225 -4.00 -6.01 10.27
C MET A 225 -2.53 -6.44 10.49
N CYS A 226 -1.89 -6.98 9.45
CA CYS A 226 -0.48 -7.38 9.51
C CYS A 226 0.45 -6.19 9.77
N GLU A 227 0.29 -5.09 9.05
CA GLU A 227 1.09 -3.86 9.19
C GLU A 227 0.93 -3.23 10.58
N LEU A 228 -0.30 -3.18 11.11
CA LEU A 228 -0.56 -2.73 12.48
C LEU A 228 0.20 -3.59 13.48
N ARG A 229 0.07 -4.91 13.41
CA ARG A 229 0.76 -5.84 14.31
C ARG A 229 2.29 -5.75 14.19
N GLN A 230 2.80 -5.61 12.97
CA GLN A 230 4.22 -5.40 12.72
C GLN A 230 4.72 -4.12 13.39
N SER A 231 4.01 -3.00 13.20
CA SER A 231 4.37 -1.72 13.82
C SER A 231 4.34 -1.80 15.35
N GLN A 232 3.34 -2.48 15.91
CA GLN A 232 3.18 -2.69 17.35
C GLN A 232 4.28 -3.55 17.94
N ASN A 233 4.60 -4.68 17.31
CA ASN A 233 5.65 -5.58 17.75
C ASN A 233 7.03 -4.91 17.71
N VAL A 234 7.31 -4.14 16.65
CA VAL A 234 8.53 -3.32 16.58
C VAL A 234 8.54 -2.28 17.69
N ARG A 235 7.46 -1.53 17.91
CA ARG A 235 7.38 -0.53 18.98
C ARG A 235 7.53 -1.15 20.37
N ALA A 236 6.91 -2.31 20.60
CA ALA A 236 7.00 -3.04 21.85
C ALA A 236 8.44 -3.50 22.11
N PHE A 237 9.12 -4.00 21.08
CA PHE A 237 10.54 -4.33 21.15
C PHE A 237 11.39 -3.08 21.45
N GLU A 238 11.20 -1.97 20.74
CA GLU A 238 11.92 -0.70 20.97
C GLU A 238 11.77 -0.16 22.40
N LEU A 239 10.62 -0.40 23.04
CA LEU A 239 10.35 0.07 24.40
C LEU A 239 10.87 -0.87 25.48
N THR A 240 10.90 -2.17 25.23
CA THR A 240 11.16 -3.20 26.25
C THR A 240 12.45 -3.98 26.05
N ASP A 241 13.05 -3.88 24.86
CA ASP A 241 14.15 -4.71 24.36
C ASP A 241 13.87 -6.23 24.48
N ALA A 242 12.59 -6.62 24.54
CA ALA A 242 12.20 -7.99 24.82
C ALA A 242 12.04 -8.81 23.52
N PRO A 243 12.87 -9.83 23.27
CA PRO A 243 12.91 -10.51 21.97
C PRO A 243 11.60 -11.22 21.59
N PHE A 244 10.76 -11.60 22.55
CA PHE A 244 9.52 -12.35 22.27
C PHE A 244 8.48 -11.54 21.45
N PHE A 245 8.61 -10.21 21.39
CA PHE A 245 7.78 -9.39 20.49
C PHE A 245 8.14 -9.59 19.01
N LEU A 246 9.30 -10.16 18.70
CA LEU A 246 9.74 -10.44 17.33
C LEU A 246 10.00 -11.93 17.10
N LYS A 247 10.64 -12.62 18.05
CA LYS A 247 10.93 -14.06 18.00
C LYS A 247 9.69 -14.88 18.35
N GLY A 248 9.46 -15.96 17.58
CA GLY A 248 8.33 -16.87 17.78
C GLY A 248 6.97 -16.30 17.35
N GLN A 249 6.94 -15.05 16.89
CA GLN A 249 5.76 -14.45 16.27
C GLN A 249 5.48 -15.09 14.92
N THR A 250 4.23 -14.98 14.46
CA THR A 250 3.88 -15.41 13.10
C THR A 250 4.64 -14.57 12.10
N ARG A 251 4.95 -15.15 10.94
CA ARG A 251 5.70 -14.47 9.87
C ARG A 251 5.11 -13.11 9.46
N TRP A 252 3.80 -12.95 9.60
CA TRP A 252 3.08 -11.75 9.20
C TRP A 252 3.04 -10.68 10.30
N ALA A 253 3.37 -11.05 11.54
CA ALA A 253 3.43 -10.14 12.68
C ALA A 253 4.81 -9.47 12.84
N VAL A 254 5.78 -9.79 11.97
CA VAL A 254 7.13 -9.21 11.95
C VAL A 254 7.41 -8.66 10.55
N PRO A 255 7.84 -7.40 10.39
CA PRO A 255 7.99 -6.77 9.07
C PRO A 255 9.20 -7.28 8.28
N TYR A 256 9.95 -8.22 8.85
CA TYR A 256 11.17 -8.76 8.27
C TYR A 256 11.18 -10.27 8.41
N TRP A 257 11.74 -10.94 7.40
CA TRP A 257 11.70 -12.40 7.31
C TRP A 257 12.57 -13.10 8.35
N ASN A 258 13.58 -12.41 8.91
CA ASN A 258 14.50 -12.90 9.93
C ASN A 258 14.40 -12.03 11.20
N PRO A 259 13.68 -12.47 12.25
CA PRO A 259 13.54 -11.70 13.48
C PRO A 259 14.88 -11.26 14.10
N GLU A 260 15.88 -12.14 14.10
CA GLU A 260 17.26 -11.87 14.55
C GLU A 260 17.88 -10.68 13.83
N GLY A 261 17.90 -10.74 12.49
CA GLY A 261 18.46 -9.65 11.69
C GLY A 261 17.68 -8.34 11.86
N LEU A 262 16.38 -8.40 12.14
CA LEU A 262 15.60 -7.20 12.45
C LEU A 262 16.01 -6.59 13.80
N MET A 263 16.22 -7.41 14.84
CA MET A 263 16.69 -6.89 16.13
C MET A 263 18.05 -6.21 16.00
N ASP A 264 18.99 -6.82 15.26
CA ASP A 264 20.31 -6.23 15.01
C ASP A 264 20.18 -4.85 14.32
N LEU A 265 19.26 -4.73 13.35
CA LEU A 265 18.96 -3.46 12.68
C LEU A 265 18.32 -2.44 13.62
N LEU A 266 17.42 -2.87 14.51
CA LEU A 266 16.76 -2.02 15.49
C LEU A 266 17.72 -1.54 16.59
N HIS A 267 18.78 -2.29 16.89
CA HIS A 267 19.85 -1.81 17.78
C HIS A 267 20.77 -0.76 17.12
N ASP A 268 20.71 -0.54 15.80
CA ASP A 268 21.47 0.51 15.12
C ASP A 268 20.78 1.88 15.22
N LYS A 269 21.39 2.80 15.96
CA LYS A 269 20.92 4.19 16.15
C LYS A 269 20.65 4.95 14.83
N LYS A 270 21.41 4.66 13.76
CA LYS A 270 21.18 5.30 12.45
C LYS A 270 19.87 4.83 11.84
N ILE A 271 19.58 3.54 11.92
CA ILE A 271 18.30 2.97 11.45
C ILE A 271 17.15 3.56 12.27
N LEU A 272 17.27 3.60 13.60
CA LEU A 272 16.28 4.20 14.48
C LEU A 272 15.94 5.65 14.10
N SER A 273 16.95 6.42 13.70
CA SER A 273 16.77 7.83 13.31
C SER A 273 15.95 8.02 12.03
N ILE A 274 15.87 7.02 11.17
CA ILE A 274 15.12 7.06 9.90
C ILE A 274 13.86 6.20 9.90
N MET A 275 13.52 5.56 11.03
CA MET A 275 12.32 4.72 11.11
C MET A 275 11.03 5.53 10.90
N PRO A 276 9.97 4.91 10.36
CA PRO A 276 8.65 5.52 10.29
C PRO A 276 8.13 5.96 11.68
N PRO A 277 7.29 7.01 11.75
CA PRO A 277 6.74 7.50 13.02
C PRO A 277 6.06 6.43 13.87
N ASP A 278 5.40 5.45 13.24
CA ASP A 278 4.66 4.39 13.96
C ASP A 278 5.56 3.34 14.61
N CYS A 279 6.79 3.16 14.13
CA CYS A 279 7.75 2.22 14.72
C CYS A 279 8.72 2.92 15.68
N ARG A 280 8.83 4.25 15.60
CA ARG A 280 9.75 5.02 16.44
C ARG A 280 9.22 5.15 17.86
N ARG A 281 10.15 5.20 18.81
CA ARG A 281 9.85 5.58 20.19
C ARG A 281 9.23 6.99 20.22
N PRO A 282 8.03 7.17 20.82
CA PRO A 282 7.44 8.50 20.96
C PRO A 282 8.25 9.36 21.94
N LEU A 283 8.06 10.67 21.87
CA LEU A 283 8.62 11.61 22.83
C LEU A 283 8.11 11.28 24.24
N LYS A 284 9.00 11.33 25.23
CA LYS A 284 8.67 10.96 26.61
C LYS A 284 7.67 11.96 27.21
N LEU A 285 6.41 11.57 27.31
CA LEU A 285 5.34 12.40 27.86
C LEU A 285 5.18 12.15 29.36
N GLU A 286 5.71 13.05 30.17
CA GLU A 286 5.63 13.01 31.64
C GLU A 286 5.05 14.31 32.18
N PRO A 287 4.26 14.27 33.27
CA PRO A 287 3.76 15.47 33.91
C PRO A 287 4.91 16.26 34.57
N ASP A 288 4.84 17.58 34.41
CA ASP A 288 5.58 18.54 35.20
C ASP A 288 4.96 18.66 36.61
N SER A 289 5.75 19.16 37.56
CA SER A 289 5.31 19.52 38.90
C SER A 289 4.11 20.48 38.95
N SER A 290 3.88 21.25 37.88
CA SER A 290 2.71 22.13 37.78
C SER A 290 1.44 21.45 37.25
N SER A 291 1.45 20.12 37.07
CA SER A 291 0.24 19.38 36.67
C SER A 291 -0.62 19.09 37.89
N ASP A 292 -1.93 19.26 37.74
CA ASP A 292 -2.90 18.92 38.76
C ASP A 292 -3.18 17.41 38.78
N SER A 293 -3.75 16.91 39.87
CA SER A 293 -4.16 15.50 40.00
C SER A 293 -5.39 15.14 39.15
N GLY A 294 -5.97 16.10 38.42
CA GLY A 294 -7.12 15.88 37.53
C GLY A 294 -6.79 15.03 36.31
N PHE A 295 -5.50 14.87 35.97
CA PHE A 295 -5.04 13.99 34.90
C PHE A 295 -4.30 12.79 35.47
N VAL A 296 -4.72 11.58 35.07
CA VAL A 296 -4.09 10.33 35.50
C VAL A 296 -3.54 9.57 34.28
N CYS A 297 -2.52 8.75 34.55
CA CYS A 297 -1.98 7.85 33.54
C CYS A 297 -3.07 6.86 33.12
N ASP A 298 -3.26 6.68 31.82
CA ASP A 298 -4.34 5.89 31.24
C ASP A 298 -5.76 6.35 31.63
N GLY A 299 -5.92 7.66 31.88
CA GLY A 299 -7.20 8.28 32.22
C GLY A 299 -8.10 8.60 31.01
N TYR A 300 -8.62 7.58 30.33
CA TYR A 300 -9.60 7.69 29.24
C TYR A 300 -10.86 6.86 29.56
N ALA A 301 -11.95 7.08 28.81
CA ALA A 301 -13.20 6.37 29.04
C ALA A 301 -13.05 4.84 28.84
N PRO A 302 -13.67 3.96 29.66
CA PRO A 302 -13.51 2.51 29.57
C PRO A 302 -13.94 1.91 28.23
N GLU A 303 -14.94 2.54 27.59
CA GLU A 303 -15.42 2.23 26.25
C GLU A 303 -14.40 2.52 25.14
N ASP A 304 -13.41 3.40 25.41
CA ASP A 304 -12.34 3.72 24.49
C ASP A 304 -11.12 2.79 24.74
N PRO A 305 -10.68 2.03 23.72
CA PRO A 305 -9.59 1.09 23.94
C PRO A 305 -8.24 1.79 24.14
N LYS A 306 -7.41 1.20 24.99
CA LYS A 306 -6.07 1.69 25.33
C LYS A 306 -5.13 1.71 24.12
N GLN A 307 -4.51 2.84 23.80
CA GLN A 307 -3.44 2.83 22.79
C GLN A 307 -2.26 1.93 23.22
N PRO A 308 -1.92 0.89 22.44
CA PRO A 308 -0.95 -0.12 22.82
C PRO A 308 0.43 0.49 22.72
N PHE A 309 1.21 0.27 23.77
CA PHE A 309 2.59 0.75 23.85
C PHE A 309 2.72 2.28 23.73
N THR A 310 1.65 3.02 24.08
CA THR A 310 1.64 4.48 24.16
C THR A 310 1.27 4.86 25.59
N ILE A 311 2.08 5.70 26.24
CA ILE A 311 1.71 6.31 27.51
C ILE A 311 0.66 7.37 27.21
N THR A 312 -0.45 7.32 27.94
CA THR A 312 -1.55 8.27 27.79
C THR A 312 -1.83 8.98 29.12
N TRP A 313 -2.21 10.25 29.04
CA TRP A 313 -2.64 11.06 30.17
C TRP A 313 -4.00 11.63 29.84
N GLY A 314 -4.98 11.48 30.71
CA GLY A 314 -6.30 12.05 30.47
C GLY A 314 -7.08 12.34 31.74
N SER A 315 -8.16 13.10 31.56
CA SER A 315 -9.02 13.60 32.63
C SER A 315 -10.09 12.61 33.08
N PHE A 316 -10.23 11.45 32.44
CA PHE A 316 -11.17 10.43 32.89
C PHE A 316 -10.56 9.66 34.07
N THR A 317 -11.00 9.96 35.30
CA THR A 317 -10.44 9.39 36.54
C THR A 317 -11.41 8.39 37.18
N THR A 318 -11.10 7.90 38.39
CA THR A 318 -12.05 7.13 39.22
C THR A 318 -13.33 7.90 39.55
N ASN A 319 -13.33 9.23 39.43
CA ASN A 319 -14.50 10.08 39.57
C ASN A 319 -15.31 10.21 38.26
N GLY A 320 -14.93 9.48 37.21
CA GLY A 320 -15.55 9.53 35.89
C GLY A 320 -15.34 10.87 35.18
N LEU A 321 -16.39 11.36 34.53
CA LEU A 321 -16.43 12.61 33.74
C LEU A 321 -16.31 13.89 34.58
N MET A 322 -16.49 13.80 35.91
CA MET A 322 -16.54 14.99 36.77
C MET A 322 -15.15 15.55 37.12
N ALA A 323 -14.08 14.91 36.65
CA ALA A 323 -12.73 15.35 36.94
C ALA A 323 -12.32 16.51 36.02
N THR A 324 -12.08 17.66 36.63
CA THR A 324 -11.49 18.83 35.99
C THR A 324 -10.04 18.99 36.43
N GLY A 325 -9.22 19.64 35.62
CA GLY A 325 -7.85 19.92 35.99
C GLY A 325 -6.97 20.36 34.83
N ARG A 326 -5.67 20.43 35.11
CA ARG A 326 -4.67 20.84 34.15
C ARG A 326 -3.50 19.87 34.10
N PHE A 327 -3.17 19.41 32.91
CA PHE A 327 -1.93 18.69 32.62
C PHE A 327 -0.91 19.64 31.99
N VAL A 328 0.34 19.58 32.46
CA VAL A 328 1.47 20.28 31.84
C VAL A 328 2.60 19.29 31.68
N SER A 329 3.06 19.03 30.46
CA SER A 329 4.19 18.13 30.26
C SER A 329 5.50 18.76 30.75
N ARG A 330 6.46 17.91 31.11
CA ARG A 330 7.88 18.29 31.12
C ARG A 330 8.29 18.83 29.73
N PRO A 331 9.36 19.65 29.64
CA PRO A 331 9.86 20.12 28.35
C PRO A 331 10.17 18.96 27.40
N LEU A 332 9.57 19.02 26.22
CA LEU A 332 9.77 18.10 25.09
C LEU A 332 10.69 18.77 24.07
N GLN A 333 11.45 17.96 23.35
CA GLN A 333 12.28 18.41 22.23
C GLN A 333 12.16 17.39 21.11
N SER A 334 12.04 17.88 19.88
CA SER A 334 11.97 17.04 18.69
C SER A 334 13.02 17.43 17.66
N HIS A 335 13.48 16.44 16.92
CA HIS A 335 14.42 16.54 15.80
C HIS A 335 13.72 16.68 14.45
N PHE A 336 12.39 16.54 14.43
CA PHE A 336 11.59 16.53 13.21
C PHE A 336 10.69 17.75 13.14
N PRO A 337 10.39 18.25 11.94
CA PRO A 337 9.59 19.46 11.76
C PRO A 337 8.09 19.26 12.04
N ARG A 338 7.61 18.03 12.18
CA ARG A 338 6.21 17.70 12.46
C ARG A 338 6.11 16.72 13.63
N LEU A 339 5.02 16.79 14.37
CA LEU A 339 4.62 15.76 15.33
C LEU A 339 3.22 15.24 14.99
N LEU A 340 2.99 13.98 15.34
CA LEU A 340 1.67 13.35 15.39
C LEU A 340 1.33 13.19 16.87
N LEU A 341 0.37 13.97 17.35
CA LEU A 341 -0.10 13.93 18.73
C LEU A 341 -1.39 13.10 18.79
N PRO A 342 -1.38 11.90 19.40
CA PRO A 342 -2.59 11.12 19.58
C PRO A 342 -3.51 11.81 20.58
N VAL A 343 -4.78 12.02 20.21
CA VAL A 343 -5.81 12.64 21.06
C VAL A 343 -7.10 11.82 20.98
N CYS A 344 -7.76 11.66 22.12
CA CYS A 344 -9.15 11.20 22.21
C CYS A 344 -9.91 12.14 23.16
N CYS A 345 -11.18 12.41 22.87
CA CYS A 345 -12.00 13.30 23.68
C CYS A 345 -13.46 12.91 23.61
N GLY A 346 -14.23 13.28 24.64
CA GLY A 346 -15.68 13.14 24.68
C GLY A 346 -16.39 13.98 23.61
N GLU A 347 -17.71 13.82 23.51
CA GLU A 347 -18.51 14.47 22.46
C GLU A 347 -18.58 16.00 22.61
N ASP A 348 -18.56 16.51 23.84
CA ASP A 348 -18.62 17.94 24.14
C ASP A 348 -17.20 18.54 24.30
N LEU A 349 -16.81 19.41 23.37
CA LEU A 349 -15.49 20.04 23.39
C LEU A 349 -15.42 21.33 24.21
N ASN A 350 -16.56 21.83 24.72
CA ASN A 350 -16.57 23.08 25.47
C ASN A 350 -15.74 22.95 26.74
N GLY A 351 -14.88 23.92 27.05
CA GLY A 351 -14.01 23.87 28.24
C GLY A 351 -12.81 22.91 28.13
N LEU A 352 -12.60 22.28 26.98
CA LEU A 352 -11.39 21.54 26.67
C LEU A 352 -10.41 22.46 25.92
N HIS A 353 -9.22 22.67 26.50
CA HIS A 353 -8.16 23.45 25.89
C HIS A 353 -6.89 22.63 25.76
N LEU A 354 -6.40 22.47 24.54
CA LEU A 354 -5.14 21.79 24.24
C LEU A 354 -4.18 22.81 23.61
N GLU A 355 -3.04 23.03 24.23
CA GLU A 355 -2.06 24.05 23.81
C GLU A 355 -0.65 23.46 23.70
N VAL A 356 0.10 23.92 22.70
CA VAL A 356 1.56 23.79 22.66
C VAL A 356 2.16 25.10 23.12
N VAL A 357 2.97 25.06 24.18
CA VAL A 357 3.63 26.25 24.75
C VAL A 357 5.13 26.13 24.54
N ASP A 358 5.71 27.03 23.75
CA ASP A 358 7.16 27.01 23.53
C ASP A 358 7.95 27.59 24.71
N ALA A 359 9.28 27.49 24.67
CA ALA A 359 10.16 28.05 25.71
C ALA A 359 10.05 29.58 25.89
N THR A 360 9.45 30.32 24.95
CA THR A 360 9.20 31.77 25.07
C THR A 360 7.88 32.09 25.75
N GLY A 361 7.05 31.07 26.00
CA GLY A 361 5.69 31.23 26.49
C GLY A 361 4.68 31.50 25.37
N GLN A 362 5.10 31.45 24.10
CA GLN A 362 4.17 31.54 22.98
C GLN A 362 3.29 30.30 22.97
N LYS A 363 1.98 30.52 22.98
CA LYS A 363 0.97 29.47 22.97
C LYS A 363 0.41 29.29 21.57
N LYS A 364 0.24 28.04 21.15
CA LYS A 364 -0.51 27.65 19.96
C LYS A 364 -1.62 26.69 20.38
N GLU A 365 -2.86 27.13 20.26
CA GLU A 365 -4.03 26.29 20.55
C GLU A 365 -4.18 25.22 19.46
N LEU A 366 -4.56 24.02 19.88
CA LEU A 366 -4.83 22.87 19.04
C LEU A 366 -6.30 22.49 19.22
N HIS A 367 -7.01 22.30 18.10
CA HIS A 367 -8.42 21.98 18.12
C HIS A 367 -8.62 20.52 17.68
N PRO A 368 -9.03 19.60 18.58
CA PRO A 368 -9.49 18.29 18.15
C PRO A 368 -10.78 18.45 17.34
N HIS A 369 -10.85 17.78 16.19
CA HIS A 369 -12.03 17.83 15.31
C HIS A 369 -12.81 16.51 15.27
N ILE A 370 -12.26 15.48 15.91
CA ILE A 370 -12.82 14.12 15.94
C ILE A 370 -13.01 13.76 17.41
N THR A 371 -14.25 13.42 17.78
CA THR A 371 -14.65 13.00 19.14
C THR A 371 -14.94 11.50 19.17
N GLY A 372 -14.94 10.90 20.36
CA GLY A 372 -15.32 9.50 20.59
C GLY A 372 -14.40 8.46 19.95
N ARG A 373 -13.19 8.85 19.54
CA ARG A 373 -12.12 7.93 19.10
C ARG A 373 -10.75 8.61 19.08
N TRP A 374 -9.71 7.78 19.19
CA TRP A 374 -8.34 8.21 18.98
C TRP A 374 -8.09 8.69 17.55
N HIS A 375 -7.39 9.81 17.42
CA HIS A 375 -6.88 10.33 16.15
C HIS A 375 -5.56 11.09 16.38
N ASP A 376 -4.74 11.19 15.34
CA ASP A 376 -3.47 11.92 15.40
C ASP A 376 -3.68 13.37 14.91
N LEU A 377 -3.38 14.35 15.77
CA LEU A 377 -3.25 15.75 15.39
C LEU A 377 -1.86 16.00 14.80
N VAL A 378 -1.82 16.57 13.59
CA VAL A 378 -0.56 16.96 12.94
C VAL A 378 -0.19 18.38 13.38
N ILE A 379 0.92 18.51 14.08
CA ILE A 379 1.40 19.81 14.60
C ILE A 379 2.77 20.17 14.04
N ASP A 380 2.99 21.46 13.80
CA ASP A 380 4.35 21.99 13.56
C ASP A 380 5.16 21.89 14.85
N THR A 381 6.37 21.35 14.74
CA THR A 381 7.28 21.28 15.88
C THR A 381 7.86 22.67 16.17
N PRO A 382 7.74 23.18 17.41
CA PRO A 382 8.45 24.40 17.79
C PRO A 382 9.98 24.21 17.69
N PRO A 383 10.75 25.22 17.21
CA PRO A 383 12.20 25.08 17.02
C PRO A 383 12.99 25.02 18.35
N ARG A 384 12.32 25.24 19.47
CA ARG A 384 12.87 25.24 20.83
C ARG A 384 12.13 24.21 21.67
N PRO A 385 12.68 23.82 22.85
CA PRO A 385 11.93 22.99 23.79
C PRO A 385 10.55 23.58 24.05
N PHE A 386 9.54 22.73 24.14
CA PHE A 386 8.14 23.12 24.29
C PHE A 386 7.44 22.22 25.31
N ARG A 387 6.26 22.61 25.75
CA ARG A 387 5.41 21.82 26.66
C ARG A 387 4.05 21.63 26.01
N LEU A 388 3.43 20.49 26.29
CA LEU A 388 2.02 20.28 26.03
C LEU A 388 1.24 20.67 27.27
N GLN A 389 0.23 21.51 27.10
CA GLN A 389 -0.68 21.88 28.17
C GLN A 389 -2.09 21.45 27.78
N VAL A 390 -2.76 20.75 28.68
CA VAL A 390 -4.17 20.38 28.53
C VAL A 390 -4.92 20.92 29.73
N THR A 391 -6.05 21.58 29.49
CA THR A 391 -6.95 22.04 30.55
C THR A 391 -8.33 21.51 30.25
N ASP A 392 -8.92 20.86 31.23
CA ASP A 392 -10.28 20.35 31.17
C ASP A 392 -11.10 21.00 32.29
N THR A 393 -12.05 21.85 31.90
CA THR A 393 -13.02 22.45 32.81
C THR A 393 -14.44 21.93 32.58
N ASN A 394 -14.62 20.88 31.77
CA ASN A 394 -15.92 20.36 31.40
C ASN A 394 -16.32 19.16 32.28
N PRO A 395 -17.33 19.29 33.16
CA PRO A 395 -17.79 18.17 33.98
C PRO A 395 -18.58 17.11 33.20
N HIS A 396 -18.83 17.33 31.91
CA HIS A 396 -19.63 16.46 31.03
C HIS A 396 -18.80 15.82 29.92
N SER A 397 -17.50 16.08 29.88
CA SER A 397 -16.61 15.56 28.85
C SER A 397 -15.28 15.15 29.47
N TRP A 398 -14.35 14.73 28.62
CA TRP A 398 -13.01 14.34 29.00
C TRP A 398 -12.08 14.47 27.81
N ILE A 399 -10.78 14.51 28.08
CA ILE A 399 -9.73 14.50 27.07
C ILE A 399 -8.58 13.62 27.52
N ALA A 400 -8.06 12.82 26.60
CA ALA A 400 -6.83 12.07 26.77
C ALA A 400 -5.86 12.37 25.64
N ILE A 401 -4.59 12.49 25.99
CA ILE A 401 -3.49 12.70 25.05
C ILE A 401 -2.47 11.57 25.17
N GLY A 402 -1.96 11.12 24.04
CA GLY A 402 -0.87 10.15 23.95
C GLY A 402 0.48 10.82 23.78
N ALA A 403 1.54 10.06 24.04
CA ALA A 403 2.91 10.49 23.79
C ALA A 403 3.12 10.89 22.31
N PRO A 404 3.64 12.10 22.01
CA PRO A 404 3.78 12.58 20.62
C PRO A 404 4.79 11.76 19.81
N LYS A 405 4.45 11.46 18.56
CA LYS A 405 5.38 10.80 17.61
C LYS A 405 6.01 11.84 16.70
N GLU A 406 7.29 11.67 16.41
CA GLU A 406 8.01 12.55 15.49
C GLU A 406 7.79 12.16 14.02
N ALA A 407 7.54 13.12 13.14
CA ALA A 407 7.28 12.88 11.72
C ALA A 407 8.01 13.87 10.79
N GLY A 408 8.50 13.38 9.66
CA GLY A 408 9.03 14.22 8.59
C GLY A 408 7.93 14.90 7.77
N ILE A 409 8.26 16.01 7.09
CA ILE A 409 7.32 16.69 6.18
C ILE A 409 6.81 15.72 5.10
N PHE A 410 7.70 14.90 4.53
CA PHE A 410 7.30 13.94 3.49
C PHE A 410 6.46 12.79 4.03
N SER A 411 6.60 12.41 5.32
CA SER A 411 5.71 11.43 5.94
C SER A 411 4.30 11.99 6.07
N VAL A 412 4.16 13.24 6.52
CA VAL A 412 2.86 13.92 6.60
C VAL A 412 2.26 14.13 5.21
N ALA A 413 3.07 14.55 4.23
CA ALA A 413 2.61 14.72 2.85
C ALA A 413 2.14 13.38 2.26
N ALA A 414 2.84 12.28 2.54
CA ALA A 414 2.42 10.95 2.11
C ALA A 414 1.06 10.56 2.72
N LEU A 415 0.84 10.83 4.01
CA LEU A 415 -0.46 10.61 4.67
C LEU A 415 -1.56 11.47 4.04
N GLN A 416 -1.28 12.75 3.77
CA GLN A 416 -2.23 13.65 3.09
C GLN A 416 -2.56 13.19 1.68
N LEU A 417 -1.56 12.78 0.89
CA LEU A 417 -1.77 12.24 -0.45
C LEU A 417 -2.55 10.92 -0.42
N ALA A 418 -2.30 10.06 0.59
CA ALA A 418 -3.08 8.84 0.78
C ALA A 418 -4.54 9.15 1.09
N ASN A 419 -4.81 10.14 1.96
CA ASN A 419 -6.16 10.62 2.25
C ASN A 419 -6.85 11.24 1.02
N GLN A 420 -6.06 11.78 0.08
CA GLN A 420 -6.54 12.33 -1.20
C GLN A 420 -6.42 11.35 -2.38
N SER A 421 -6.10 10.08 -2.13
CA SER A 421 -5.83 9.08 -3.18
C SER A 421 -6.99 8.93 -4.16
N MET A 422 -8.23 9.05 -3.66
CA MET A 422 -9.44 9.06 -4.48
C MET A 422 -9.47 10.23 -5.45
N PHE A 423 -9.22 11.45 -4.97
CA PHE A 423 -9.20 12.63 -5.83
C PHE A 423 -8.11 12.53 -6.89
N ILE A 424 -6.91 12.08 -6.50
CA ILE A 424 -5.78 11.88 -7.42
C ILE A 424 -6.14 10.86 -8.52
N LEU A 425 -6.76 9.74 -8.15
CA LEU A 425 -7.21 8.72 -9.10
C LEU A 425 -8.27 9.28 -10.07
N LEU A 426 -9.29 9.96 -9.56
CA LEU A 426 -10.36 10.54 -10.37
C LEU A 426 -9.84 11.64 -11.29
N ALA A 427 -8.92 12.48 -10.82
CA ALA A 427 -8.27 13.50 -11.64
C ALA A 427 -7.42 12.85 -12.75
N GLY A 428 -6.70 11.77 -12.45
CA GLY A 428 -5.93 11.00 -13.44
C GLY A 428 -6.83 10.36 -14.50
N LEU A 429 -7.91 9.70 -14.08
CA LEU A 429 -8.91 9.13 -15.00
C LEU A 429 -9.58 10.21 -15.85
N GLY A 430 -10.01 11.31 -15.24
CA GLY A 430 -10.59 12.46 -15.92
C GLY A 430 -9.64 13.05 -16.97
N GLY A 431 -8.37 13.25 -16.60
CA GLY A 431 -7.32 13.70 -17.52
C GLY A 431 -7.12 12.73 -18.70
N PHE A 432 -7.09 11.43 -18.42
CA PHE A 432 -7.01 10.40 -19.47
C PHE A 432 -8.19 10.46 -20.44
N ILE A 433 -9.43 10.58 -19.93
CA ILE A 433 -10.64 10.69 -20.74
C ILE A 433 -10.60 11.93 -21.62
N VAL A 434 -10.20 13.08 -21.08
CA VAL A 434 -10.08 14.33 -21.84
C VAL A 434 -9.05 14.17 -22.97
N LEU A 435 -7.88 13.60 -22.69
CA LEU A 435 -6.83 13.40 -23.69
C LEU A 435 -7.25 12.38 -24.78
N ALA A 436 -7.90 11.28 -24.38
CA ALA A 436 -8.43 10.29 -25.30
C ALA A 436 -9.56 10.90 -26.17
N GLY A 437 -10.49 11.60 -25.54
CA GLY A 437 -11.63 12.28 -26.19
C GLY A 437 -11.19 13.34 -27.19
N GLN A 438 -10.19 14.16 -26.86
CA GLN A 438 -9.62 15.14 -27.79
C GLN A 438 -9.03 14.49 -29.05
N LYS A 439 -8.38 13.35 -28.90
CA LYS A 439 -7.81 12.60 -30.03
C LYS A 439 -8.89 11.96 -30.89
N LEU A 440 -9.97 11.46 -30.29
CA LEU A 440 -11.17 10.97 -30.96
C LEU A 440 -11.89 12.08 -31.74
N LEU A 441 -12.14 13.22 -31.10
CA LEU A 441 -12.81 14.39 -31.69
C LEU A 441 -12.06 14.89 -32.93
N ARG A 442 -10.72 14.91 -32.87
CA ARG A 442 -9.88 15.26 -34.03
C ARG A 442 -9.93 14.23 -35.17
N ARG A 443 -10.30 12.97 -34.90
CA ARG A 443 -10.32 11.90 -35.89
C ARG A 443 -11.70 11.65 -36.53
N ARG A 444 -12.73 12.47 -36.25
CA ARG A 444 -14.15 12.12 -36.56
C ARG A 444 -14.47 10.71 -36.04
N GLY A 445 -14.16 10.48 -34.76
CA GLY A 445 -14.32 9.19 -34.13
C GLY A 445 -15.73 8.62 -34.25
N GLY A 446 -15.81 7.31 -34.51
CA GLY A 446 -17.07 6.59 -34.62
C GLY A 446 -17.75 6.41 -33.25
N THR A 447 -19.07 6.20 -33.24
CA THR A 447 -19.88 5.95 -32.03
C THR A 447 -19.32 4.85 -31.12
N THR A 448 -18.59 3.89 -31.68
CA THR A 448 -17.93 2.77 -30.97
C THR A 448 -16.86 3.24 -29.97
N GLU A 449 -16.07 4.26 -30.31
CA GLU A 449 -14.96 4.69 -29.46
C GLU A 449 -15.47 5.44 -28.22
N TRP A 450 -16.57 6.20 -28.37
CA TRP A 450 -17.29 6.80 -27.24
C TRP A 450 -17.92 5.77 -26.33
N LEU A 451 -18.52 4.71 -26.89
CA LEU A 451 -19.06 3.60 -26.12
C LEU A 451 -17.97 2.94 -25.26
N ILE A 452 -16.77 2.71 -25.80
CA ILE A 452 -15.67 2.12 -25.03
C ILE A 452 -15.27 3.00 -23.84
N VAL A 453 -15.13 4.31 -24.05
CA VAL A 453 -14.78 5.27 -22.99
C VAL A 453 -15.88 5.31 -21.92
N ILE A 454 -17.15 5.40 -22.34
CA ILE A 454 -18.31 5.45 -21.44
C ILE A 454 -18.45 4.15 -20.66
N THR A 455 -18.30 2.99 -21.30
CA THR A 455 -18.35 1.68 -20.64
C THR A 455 -17.21 1.53 -19.65
N GLY A 456 -15.97 1.93 -20.00
CA GLY A 456 -14.84 1.92 -19.08
C GLY A 456 -15.07 2.80 -17.85
N LEU A 457 -15.66 3.99 -18.05
CA LEU A 457 -16.12 4.89 -17.00
C LEU A 457 -17.20 4.27 -16.12
N ALA A 458 -18.24 3.69 -16.74
CA ALA A 458 -19.35 3.09 -16.03
C ALA A 458 -18.92 1.87 -15.21
N VAL A 459 -18.01 1.05 -15.74
CA VAL A 459 -17.40 -0.07 -14.98
C VAL A 459 -16.58 0.48 -13.82
N SER A 460 -15.75 1.50 -14.04
CA SER A 460 -14.93 2.11 -12.99
C SER A 460 -15.79 2.76 -11.89
N LEU A 461 -16.86 3.46 -12.27
CA LEU A 461 -17.85 4.05 -11.38
C LEU A 461 -18.71 2.99 -10.68
N GLY A 462 -19.01 1.87 -11.35
CA GLY A 462 -19.74 0.74 -10.79
C GLY A 462 -18.91 -0.02 -9.75
N VAL A 463 -17.66 -0.34 -10.07
CA VAL A 463 -16.67 -0.85 -9.11
C VAL A 463 -16.60 0.09 -7.91
N TRP A 464 -16.52 1.40 -8.17
CA TRP A 464 -16.49 2.41 -7.12
C TRP A 464 -17.78 2.50 -6.29
N HIS A 465 -18.96 2.48 -6.90
CA HIS A 465 -20.22 2.56 -6.17
C HIS A 465 -20.43 1.33 -5.28
N THR A 466 -19.97 0.15 -5.75
CA THR A 466 -19.95 -1.06 -4.91
C THR A 466 -18.90 -1.01 -3.80
N ARG A 467 -17.96 -0.05 -3.84
CA ARG A 467 -16.99 0.24 -2.78
C ARG A 467 -17.56 1.19 -1.73
N GLU A 468 -18.74 0.92 -1.17
CA GLU A 468 -19.02 1.33 0.22
C GLU A 468 -18.06 0.57 1.16
N ILE A 469 -16.75 0.74 0.96
CA ILE A 469 -15.67 0.25 1.79
C ILE A 469 -15.76 1.11 3.04
N ASN A 470 -16.67 0.74 3.92
CA ASN A 470 -16.57 1.12 5.30
C ASN A 470 -15.33 0.40 5.84
N ALA A 471 -14.16 0.99 5.61
CA ALA A 471 -12.87 0.42 6.00
C ALA A 471 -12.85 0.10 7.49
N ALA A 472 -13.56 0.90 8.29
CA ALA A 472 -13.83 0.65 9.69
C ALA A 472 -14.60 -0.66 9.91
N ALA A 473 -15.73 -0.88 9.22
CA ALA A 473 -16.51 -2.12 9.33
C ALA A 473 -15.72 -3.37 8.89
N ILE A 474 -14.94 -3.27 7.80
CA ILE A 474 -14.13 -4.39 7.31
C ILE A 474 -12.98 -4.69 8.28
N THR A 475 -12.29 -3.67 8.78
CA THR A 475 -11.25 -3.81 9.80
C THR A 475 -11.83 -4.46 11.06
N SER A 476 -12.95 -3.95 11.59
CA SER A 476 -13.63 -4.54 12.73
C SER A 476 -13.95 -6.02 12.52
N LYS A 477 -14.54 -6.37 11.37
CA LYS A 477 -14.89 -7.77 11.05
C LYS A 477 -13.68 -8.69 11.09
N LEU A 478 -12.53 -8.27 10.56
CA LEU A 478 -11.34 -9.11 10.52
C LEU A 478 -10.66 -9.22 11.87
N GLU A 479 -10.59 -8.12 12.60
CA GLU A 479 -10.08 -8.14 13.96
C GLU A 479 -10.92 -9.06 14.86
N LYS A 480 -12.25 -9.11 14.67
CA LYS A 480 -13.11 -10.11 15.34
C LYS A 480 -12.80 -11.55 14.93
N VAL A 481 -12.63 -11.84 13.64
CA VAL A 481 -12.25 -13.18 13.15
C VAL A 481 -10.89 -13.59 13.73
N TRP A 482 -9.96 -12.65 13.78
CA TRP A 482 -8.64 -12.86 14.33
C TRP A 482 -8.68 -13.09 15.84
N ALA A 483 -9.44 -12.29 16.58
CA ALA A 483 -9.65 -12.48 17.99
C ALA A 483 -10.18 -13.88 18.32
N ALA A 484 -11.15 -14.37 17.54
CA ALA A 484 -11.65 -15.73 17.68
C ALA A 484 -10.56 -16.78 17.42
N HIS A 485 -9.71 -16.58 16.40
CA HIS A 485 -8.57 -17.45 16.13
C HIS A 485 -7.55 -17.46 17.30
N GLU A 486 -7.17 -16.29 17.81
CA GLU A 486 -6.23 -16.16 18.91
C GLU A 486 -6.77 -16.74 20.23
N ALA A 487 -8.06 -16.50 20.51
CA ALA A 487 -8.74 -17.08 21.66
C ALA A 487 -8.77 -18.61 21.57
N SER A 488 -9.04 -19.17 20.39
CA SER A 488 -9.02 -20.62 20.16
C SER A 488 -7.62 -21.24 20.34
N ALA A 489 -6.57 -20.44 20.12
CA ALA A 489 -5.18 -20.83 20.34
C ALA A 489 -4.71 -20.62 21.80
N GLY A 490 -5.60 -20.20 22.71
CA GLY A 490 -5.28 -19.91 24.11
C GLY A 490 -4.54 -18.59 24.34
N ARG A 491 -4.41 -17.74 23.31
CA ARG A 491 -3.69 -16.46 23.37
C ARG A 491 -4.66 -15.33 23.72
N THR A 492 -5.17 -15.36 24.96
CA THR A 492 -6.22 -14.45 25.43
C THR A 492 -5.84 -12.97 25.34
N TYR A 493 -4.58 -12.60 25.64
CA TYR A 493 -4.11 -11.22 25.48
C TYR A 493 -4.18 -10.73 24.03
N GLU A 494 -3.81 -11.58 23.07
CA GLU A 494 -3.84 -11.24 21.65
C GLU A 494 -5.28 -11.12 21.13
N ALA A 495 -6.18 -11.99 21.63
CA ALA A 495 -7.60 -11.91 21.33
C ALA A 495 -8.24 -10.63 21.87
N GLU A 496 -7.89 -10.24 23.10
CA GLU A 496 -8.37 -9.01 23.73
C GLU A 496 -7.94 -7.79 22.94
N ARG A 497 -6.65 -7.75 22.57
CA ARG A 497 -6.11 -6.68 21.74
C ARG A 497 -6.80 -6.59 20.38
N ALA A 498 -7.02 -7.71 19.70
CA ALA A 498 -7.73 -7.71 18.42
C ALA A 498 -9.17 -7.17 18.57
N LEU A 499 -9.89 -7.53 19.64
CA LEU A 499 -11.22 -6.95 19.89
C LEU A 499 -11.16 -5.44 20.18
N GLN A 500 -10.11 -4.96 20.85
CA GLN A 500 -9.88 -3.53 21.04
C GLN A 500 -9.61 -2.79 19.71
N GLU A 501 -8.83 -3.38 18.81
CA GLU A 501 -8.63 -2.84 17.44
C GLU A 501 -9.94 -2.80 16.65
N ALA A 502 -10.78 -3.83 16.81
CA ALA A 502 -12.11 -3.84 16.20
C ALA A 502 -12.96 -2.67 16.68
N LEU A 503 -12.89 -2.36 17.98
CA LEU A 503 -13.58 -1.23 18.60
C LEU A 503 -12.98 0.13 18.21
N TRP A 504 -11.66 0.26 18.00
CA TRP A 504 -11.11 1.50 17.42
C TRP A 504 -11.58 1.72 15.99
N ALA A 505 -11.67 0.65 15.21
CA ALA A 505 -12.20 0.74 13.88
C ALA A 505 -13.68 1.14 13.93
N ARG A 506 -14.45 0.55 14.84
CA ARG A 506 -15.88 0.76 14.96
C ARG A 506 -16.34 0.75 16.44
N PRO A 507 -16.40 1.93 17.10
CA PRO A 507 -16.72 2.01 18.53
C PRO A 507 -18.12 1.50 18.90
N ASP A 508 -19.06 1.55 17.96
CA ASP A 508 -20.46 1.09 18.09
C ASP A 508 -20.64 -0.43 17.89
N ASP A 509 -19.56 -1.19 17.70
CA ASP A 509 -19.63 -2.63 17.43
C ASP A 509 -19.98 -3.45 18.69
N GLN A 510 -21.28 -3.64 18.92
CA GLN A 510 -21.81 -4.39 20.07
C GLN A 510 -21.27 -5.83 20.17
N GLU A 511 -20.97 -6.46 19.03
CA GLU A 511 -20.42 -7.82 19.01
C GLU A 511 -18.99 -7.84 19.56
N ALA A 512 -18.16 -6.86 19.16
CA ALA A 512 -16.81 -6.72 19.68
C ALA A 512 -16.79 -6.42 21.19
N HIS A 513 -17.67 -5.52 21.65
CA HIS A 513 -17.86 -5.23 23.09
C HIS A 513 -18.26 -6.48 23.87
N ALA A 514 -19.25 -7.24 23.40
CA ALA A 514 -19.71 -8.46 24.06
C ALA A 514 -18.59 -9.53 24.11
N ALA A 515 -17.89 -9.75 22.99
CA ALA A 515 -16.77 -10.69 22.94
C ALA A 515 -15.64 -10.27 23.90
N LEU A 516 -15.35 -8.97 23.99
CA LEU A 516 -14.32 -8.42 24.88
C LEU A 516 -14.71 -8.63 26.34
N ALA A 517 -15.97 -8.33 26.70
CA ALA A 517 -16.50 -8.54 28.05
C ALA A 517 -16.44 -10.02 28.47
N VAL A 518 -16.77 -10.96 27.58
CA VAL A 518 -16.65 -12.41 27.83
C VAL A 518 -15.19 -12.81 28.06
N LEU A 519 -14.26 -12.28 27.26
CA LEU A 519 -12.84 -12.60 27.37
C LEU A 519 -12.22 -12.06 28.66
N VAL A 520 -12.58 -10.85 29.06
CA VAL A 520 -12.11 -10.20 30.29
C VAL A 520 -12.72 -10.87 31.53
N SER A 521 -14.02 -11.17 31.53
CA SER A 521 -14.67 -11.88 32.64
C SER A 521 -14.17 -13.33 32.78
N GLY A 522 -13.84 -14.00 31.68
CA GLY A 522 -13.21 -15.32 31.69
C GLY A 522 -11.87 -15.36 32.44
N LYS A 523 -11.10 -14.26 32.48
CA LYS A 523 -9.86 -14.18 33.28
C LYS A 523 -10.13 -14.23 34.79
N THR A 524 -11.29 -13.77 35.24
CA THR A 524 -11.63 -13.76 36.67
C THR A 524 -12.09 -15.10 37.22
N ASN A 525 -12.41 -16.07 36.34
CA ASN A 525 -12.87 -17.40 36.72
C ASN A 525 -11.93 -18.48 36.17
N SER A 526 -10.83 -18.76 36.88
CA SER A 526 -10.16 -20.07 36.78
C SER A 526 -10.53 -20.87 38.04
N PRO A 527 -11.22 -22.02 37.93
CA PRO A 527 -10.56 -23.23 37.42
C PRO A 527 -11.39 -24.16 36.50
N GLN A 528 -10.63 -24.96 35.73
CA GLN A 528 -10.92 -26.27 35.13
C GLN A 528 -12.05 -26.43 34.07
N THR A 529 -11.59 -26.72 32.84
CA THR A 529 -12.14 -27.71 31.87
C THR A 529 -13.66 -27.70 31.62
N GLY A 530 -14.14 -26.74 30.83
CA GLY A 530 -15.44 -26.81 30.19
C GLY A 530 -15.36 -26.26 28.77
N GLY A 531 -15.34 -27.15 27.77
CA GLY A 531 -15.21 -26.80 26.35
C GLY A 531 -16.46 -26.14 25.78
N GLY A 532 -16.61 -24.83 25.99
CA GLY A 532 -17.55 -24.00 25.23
C GLY A 532 -17.01 -23.77 23.82
N LYS A 533 -17.63 -24.40 22.81
CA LYS A 533 -17.29 -24.16 21.40
C LYS A 533 -17.80 -22.78 20.98
N TRP A 534 -16.89 -21.90 20.57
CA TRP A 534 -17.21 -20.70 19.82
C TRP A 534 -17.76 -21.07 18.43
N PRO A 535 -18.75 -20.34 17.89
CA PRO A 535 -19.21 -20.53 16.52
C PRO A 535 -18.11 -20.06 15.55
N LEU A 536 -17.25 -20.99 15.14
CA LEU A 536 -16.24 -20.76 14.11
C LEU A 536 -16.95 -20.60 12.76
N THR A 537 -17.00 -19.38 12.25
CA THR A 537 -17.15 -19.15 10.82
C THR A 537 -15.80 -19.42 10.15
N THR A 538 -15.81 -20.19 9.07
CA THR A 538 -14.59 -20.63 8.35
C THR A 538 -13.75 -19.43 7.92
N ALA A 539 -12.54 -19.31 8.47
CA ALA A 539 -11.56 -18.34 8.01
C ALA A 539 -11.16 -18.63 6.54
N PRO A 540 -10.91 -17.60 5.71
CA PRO A 540 -10.34 -17.82 4.38
C PRO A 540 -8.91 -18.38 4.53
N GLN A 541 -8.63 -19.50 3.85
CA GLN A 541 -7.31 -20.14 3.79
C GLN A 541 -6.32 -19.39 2.91
#